data_AF-A0A2I3HBZ9-F1
#
_entry.id   AF-A0A2I3HBZ9-F1
#
_cell.length_a   1.000
_cell.length_b   1.000
_cell.length_c   1.000
_cell.angle_alpha   90.00
_cell.angle_beta   90.00
_cell.angle_gamma   90.00
#
_symmetry.space_group_name_H-M   'P 1'
#
loop_
_entity.id
_entity.type
_entity.pdbx_description
1 polymer ?
#
loop_
_entity_poly.entity_id
_entity_poly.type
_entity_poly.pdbx_seq_one_letter_code
_entity_poly.pdbx_strand_id
1 'polypeptide(L)'
;MSLSRSEEMHRLTENVYKTIMEQFNPSLRNFIAMGKNYEKALAGVTYAAKGYFDALVKMGELASESQGSKELGDVLFQMAEVHRQIQNQLEEMPCPTSCSGSMCWS
;
A
#
# COMPACT_ATOMS: atom_id res chain seq x y z
N MET A 1 -20.15 51.42 -4.93
CA MET A 1 -19.94 50.13 -5.63
C MET A 1 -18.62 49.43 -5.27
N SER A 2 -17.59 50.11 -4.75
CA SER A 2 -16.32 49.47 -4.35
C SER A 2 -16.37 48.72 -3.01
N LEU A 3 -17.09 49.25 -2.01
CA LEU A 3 -17.22 48.62 -0.69
C LEU A 3 -17.90 47.24 -0.72
N SER A 4 -18.99 47.07 -1.48
CA SER A 4 -19.70 45.79 -1.58
C SER A 4 -18.86 44.69 -2.23
N ARG A 5 -17.98 45.04 -3.18
CA ARG A 5 -17.03 44.09 -3.79
C ARG A 5 -15.91 43.71 -2.82
N SER A 6 -15.51 44.63 -1.95
CA SER A 6 -14.52 44.37 -0.89
C SER A 6 -15.08 43.44 0.19
N GLU A 7 -16.34 43.63 0.59
CA GLU A 7 -17.02 42.75 1.57
C GLU A 7 -17.23 41.34 1.02
N GLU A 8 -17.62 41.20 -0.25
CA GLU A 8 -17.73 39.89 -0.88
C GLU A 8 -16.38 39.17 -0.96
N MET A 9 -15.31 39.90 -1.29
CA MET A 9 -13.95 39.35 -1.33
C MET A 9 -13.49 38.90 0.06
N HIS A 10 -13.79 39.68 1.10
CA HIS A 10 -13.51 39.31 2.49
C HIS A 10 -14.25 38.03 2.88
N ARG A 11 -15.55 37.95 2.57
CA ARG A 11 -16.39 36.78 2.84
C ARG A 11 -15.90 35.53 2.10
N LEU A 12 -15.52 35.66 0.83
CA LEU A 12 -14.94 34.56 0.06
C LEU A 12 -13.62 34.07 0.68
N THR A 13 -12.78 35.01 1.14
CA THR A 13 -11.50 34.66 1.79
C THR A 13 -11.75 33.88 3.07
N GLU A 14 -12.66 34.35 3.93
CA GLU A 14 -13.03 33.65 5.17
C GLU A 14 -13.63 32.26 4.88
N ASN A 15 -14.51 32.17 3.88
CA ASN A 15 -15.11 30.90 3.47
C ASN A 15 -14.06 29.89 3.00
N VAL A 16 -13.02 30.31 2.27
CA VAL A 16 -11.94 29.41 1.86
C VAL A 16 -11.21 28.84 3.08
N TYR A 17 -10.84 29.69 4.05
CA TYR A 17 -10.21 29.21 5.29
C TYR A 17 -11.12 28.25 6.05
N LYS A 18 -12.41 28.57 6.14
CA LYS A 18 -13.41 27.73 6.79
C LYS A 18 -13.54 26.37 6.10
N THR A 19 -13.65 26.34 4.77
CA THR A 19 -13.70 25.09 3.99
C THR A 19 -12.45 24.24 4.18
N ILE A 20 -11.26 24.86 4.20
CA ILE A 20 -10.00 24.11 4.43
C ILE A 20 -10.01 23.47 5.82
N MET A 21 -10.34 24.25 6.85
CA MET A 21 -10.28 23.77 8.23
C MET A 21 -11.37 22.76 8.56
N GLU A 22 -12.59 22.99 8.10
CA GLU A 22 -13.77 22.22 8.52
C GLU A 22 -14.11 21.05 7.59
N GLN A 23 -13.65 21.08 6.33
CA GLN A 23 -13.97 20.03 5.35
C GLN A 23 -12.70 19.34 4.85
N PHE A 24 -11.76 20.09 4.27
CA PHE A 24 -10.58 19.50 3.65
C PHE A 24 -9.70 18.75 4.65
N ASN A 25 -9.36 19.38 5.78
CA ASN A 25 -8.50 18.77 6.80
C ASN A 25 -9.12 17.48 7.40
N PRO A 26 -10.41 17.45 7.80
CA PRO A 26 -11.07 16.22 8.21
C PRO A 26 -11.09 15.14 7.13
N SER A 27 -11.41 15.49 5.88
CA SER A 27 -11.38 14.53 4.76
C SER A 27 -9.98 13.97 4.52
N LEU A 28 -8.93 14.80 4.61
CA LEU A 28 -7.54 14.36 4.49
C LEU A 28 -7.14 13.41 5.62
N ARG A 29 -7.54 13.69 6.87
CA ARG A 29 -7.31 12.77 8.00
C ARG A 29 -7.97 11.41 7.78
N ASN A 30 -9.21 11.41 7.26
CA ASN A 30 -9.88 10.16 6.89
C ASN A 30 -9.16 9.43 5.75
N PHE A 31 -8.71 10.16 4.73
CA PHE A 31 -7.93 9.59 3.63
C PHE A 31 -6.63 8.94 4.11
N ILE A 32 -5.90 9.59 5.02
CA ILE A 32 -4.69 9.00 5.64
C ILE A 32 -5.03 7.72 6.40
N ALA A 33 -6.14 7.70 7.17
CA ALA A 33 -6.58 6.49 7.87
C ALA A 33 -6.91 5.35 6.89
N MET A 34 -7.58 5.65 5.77
CA MET A 34 -7.84 4.68 4.72
C MET A 34 -6.54 4.19 4.06
N GLY A 35 -5.58 5.08 3.81
CA GLY A 35 -4.26 4.71 3.30
C GLY A 35 -3.52 3.73 4.22
N LYS A 36 -3.54 3.97 5.54
CA LYS A 36 -2.97 3.05 6.53
C LYS A 36 -3.68 1.69 6.57
N ASN A 37 -5.00 1.68 6.39
CA ASN A 37 -5.75 0.42 6.31
C ASN A 37 -5.40 -0.35 5.03
N TYR A 38 -5.22 0.35 3.91
CA TYR A 38 -4.79 -0.24 2.65
C TYR A 38 -3.38 -0.84 2.75
N GLU A 39 -2.44 -0.12 3.36
CA GLU A 39 -1.08 -0.62 3.64
C GLU A 39 -1.13 -1.91 4.47
N LYS A 40 -1.92 -1.94 5.56
CA LYS A 40 -2.09 -3.16 6.37
C LYS A 40 -2.69 -4.32 5.59
N ALA A 41 -3.69 -4.06 4.74
CA ALA A 41 -4.30 -5.08 3.90
C ALA A 41 -3.29 -5.66 2.91
N LEU A 42 -2.49 -4.81 2.27
CA LEU A 42 -1.40 -5.25 1.38
C LEU A 42 -0.38 -6.09 2.13
N ALA A 43 0.09 -5.64 3.31
CA ALA A 43 1.02 -6.41 4.13
C ALA A 43 0.46 -7.80 4.51
N GLY A 44 -0.84 -7.88 4.84
CA GLY A 44 -1.52 -9.13 5.13
C GLY A 44 -1.57 -10.08 3.92
N VAL A 45 -1.88 -9.56 2.72
CA VAL A 45 -1.87 -10.34 1.48
C VAL A 45 -0.46 -10.83 1.16
N THR A 46 0.55 -9.98 1.29
CA THR A 46 1.96 -10.36 1.07
C THR A 46 2.40 -11.48 2.02
N TYR A 47 2.01 -11.41 3.30
CA TYR A 47 2.31 -12.47 4.26
C TYR A 47 1.61 -13.79 3.92
N ALA A 48 0.32 -13.74 3.55
CA ALA A 48 -0.44 -14.92 3.14
C ALA A 48 0.11 -15.54 1.85
N ALA A 49 0.50 -14.70 0.88
CA ALA A 49 1.12 -15.13 -0.37
C ALA A 49 2.44 -15.87 -0.08
N LYS A 50 3.31 -15.29 0.75
CA LYS A 50 4.57 -15.96 1.17
C LYS A 50 4.32 -17.38 1.67
N GLY A 51 3.36 -17.57 2.59
CA GLY A 51 3.01 -18.90 3.10
C GLY A 51 2.48 -19.86 2.03
N TYR A 52 1.71 -19.36 1.06
CA TYR A 52 1.24 -20.15 -0.08
C TYR A 52 2.41 -20.63 -0.96
N PHE A 53 3.35 -19.75 -1.28
CA PHE A 53 4.49 -20.09 -2.12
C PHE A 53 5.53 -20.93 -1.39
N ASP A 54 5.73 -20.75 -0.08
CA ASP A 54 6.57 -21.64 0.74
C ASP A 54 6.03 -23.08 0.70
N ALA A 55 4.71 -23.26 0.78
CA ALA A 55 4.08 -24.58 0.64
C ALA A 55 4.22 -25.13 -0.79
N LEU A 56 4.14 -24.27 -1.81
CA LEU A 56 4.33 -24.64 -3.21
C LEU A 56 5.76 -25.14 -3.48
N VAL A 57 6.77 -24.45 -2.95
CA VAL A 57 8.18 -24.85 -3.02
C VAL A 57 8.37 -26.23 -2.39
N LYS A 58 7.83 -26.46 -1.19
CA LYS A 58 7.91 -27.75 -0.50
C LYS A 58 7.26 -28.89 -1.31
N MET A 59 6.15 -28.63 -1.99
CA MET A 59 5.55 -29.59 -2.93
C MET A 59 6.46 -29.85 -4.13
N GLY A 60 7.12 -28.81 -4.65
CA GLY A 60 8.13 -28.92 -5.71
C GLY A 60 9.30 -29.82 -5.32
N GLU A 61 9.81 -29.68 -4.10
CA GLU A 61 10.87 -30.53 -3.54
C GLU A 61 10.44 -32.01 -3.50
N LEU A 62 9.26 -32.30 -2.94
CA LEU A 62 8.73 -33.67 -2.89
C LEU A 62 8.52 -34.28 -4.28
N ALA A 63 8.04 -33.49 -5.24
CA ALA A 63 7.87 -33.93 -6.62
C ALA A 63 9.22 -34.19 -7.32
N SER A 64 10.21 -33.35 -7.06
CA SER A 64 11.58 -33.48 -7.60
C SER A 64 12.32 -34.71 -7.05
N GLU A 65 12.06 -35.07 -5.80
CA GLU A 65 12.59 -36.29 -5.19
C GLU A 65 11.88 -37.58 -5.66
N SER A 66 10.72 -37.46 -6.30
CA SER A 66 9.92 -38.61 -6.74
C SER A 66 10.48 -39.29 -8.01
N GLN A 67 10.33 -40.62 -8.07
CA GLN A 67 10.56 -41.42 -9.26
C GLN A 67 9.34 -41.34 -10.18
N GLY A 68 9.20 -40.23 -10.93
CA GLY A 68 8.15 -40.09 -11.96
C GLY A 68 7.57 -38.70 -12.15
N SER A 69 7.78 -37.78 -11.20
CA SER A 69 7.19 -36.44 -11.23
C SER A 69 8.22 -35.30 -11.16
N LYS A 70 9.47 -35.55 -11.57
CA LYS A 70 10.54 -34.54 -11.54
C LYS A 70 10.21 -33.27 -12.32
N GLU A 71 9.67 -33.44 -13.53
CA GLU A 71 9.25 -32.34 -14.40
C GLU A 71 8.14 -31.50 -13.76
N LEU A 72 7.28 -32.11 -12.93
CA LEU A 72 6.26 -31.39 -12.15
C LEU A 72 6.91 -30.54 -11.04
N GLY A 73 7.98 -31.04 -10.42
CA GLY A 73 8.79 -30.26 -9.48
C GLY A 73 9.36 -29.00 -10.12
N ASP A 74 9.91 -29.12 -11.33
CA ASP A 74 10.45 -27.97 -12.07
C ASP A 74 9.38 -26.91 -12.39
N VAL A 75 8.17 -27.33 -12.74
CA VAL A 75 7.04 -26.41 -12.96
C VAL A 75 6.65 -25.69 -11.66
N LEU A 76 6.60 -26.41 -10.53
CA LEU A 76 6.29 -25.82 -9.23
C LEU A 76 7.35 -24.80 -8.78
N PHE A 77 8.63 -25.08 -9.04
CA PHE A 77 9.71 -24.12 -8.79
C PHE A 77 9.62 -22.89 -9.69
N GLN A 78 9.29 -23.05 -10.97
CA GLN A 78 9.09 -21.91 -11.88
C GLN A 78 7.93 -21.02 -11.40
N MET A 79 6.83 -21.61 -10.92
CA MET A 79 5.71 -20.84 -10.35
C MET A 79 6.11 -20.07 -9.08
N ALA A 80 6.93 -20.66 -8.21
CA ALA A 80 7.45 -19.98 -7.02
C ALA A 80 8.42 -18.84 -7.36
N GLU A 81 9.26 -18.99 -8.39
CA GLU A 81 10.22 -17.96 -8.81
C GLU A 81 9.53 -16.73 -9.40
N VAL A 82 8.43 -16.91 -10.15
CA VAL A 82 7.59 -15.79 -10.63
C VAL A 82 7.05 -14.97 -9.44
N HIS A 83 6.67 -15.63 -8.35
CA HIS A 83 6.24 -14.91 -7.14
C HIS A 83 7.39 -14.17 -6.46
N ARG A 84 8.59 -14.77 -6.39
CA ARG A 84 9.78 -14.11 -5.84
C ARG A 84 10.11 -12.81 -6.60
N GLN A 85 9.95 -12.81 -7.92
CA GLN A 85 10.13 -11.60 -8.74
C GLN A 85 9.07 -10.53 -8.46
N ILE A 86 7.80 -10.91 -8.32
CA ILE A 86 6.71 -9.98 -7.95
C ILE A 86 6.93 -9.41 -6.54
N GLN A 87 7.36 -10.23 -5.59
CA GLN A 87 7.69 -9.83 -4.22
C GLN A 87 8.81 -8.78 -4.20
N ASN A 88 9.89 -9.02 -4.94
CA ASN A 88 11.02 -8.08 -5.03
C ASN A 88 10.60 -6.73 -5.63
N GLN A 89 9.73 -6.72 -6.65
CA GLN A 89 9.18 -5.48 -7.20
C GLN A 89 8.27 -4.73 -6.22
N LEU A 90 7.59 -5.45 -5.32
CA LEU A 90 6.77 -4.85 -4.27
C LEU A 90 7.64 -4.24 -3.15
N GLU A 91 8.78 -4.87 -2.82
CA GLU A 91 9.75 -4.36 -1.83
C GLU A 91 10.57 -3.17 -2.36
N GLU A 92 10.74 -3.05 -3.69
CA GLU A 92 11.38 -1.91 -4.34
C GLU A 92 10.49 -0.66 -4.43
N MET A 93 9.19 -0.75 -4.18
CA MET A 93 8.41 0.45 -3.89
C MET A 93 8.88 0.98 -2.53
N PRO A 94 9.61 2.11 -2.48
CA PRO A 94 10.13 2.61 -1.23
C PRO A 94 8.95 2.91 -0.32
N CYS A 95 8.75 2.06 0.69
CA CYS A 95 8.02 2.44 1.87
C CYS A 95 8.57 3.81 2.32
N PRO A 96 7.73 4.84 2.52
CA PRO A 96 8.14 6.03 3.25
C PRO A 96 8.24 5.68 4.76
N THR A 97 8.91 4.57 5.10
CA THR A 97 9.11 4.08 6.48
C THR A 97 10.09 4.94 7.29
N SER A 98 10.52 6.09 6.76
CA SER A 98 11.06 7.19 7.59
C SER A 98 9.99 8.26 7.89
N CYS A 99 8.80 7.86 8.32
CA CYS A 99 7.98 8.66 9.24
C CYS A 99 7.84 7.90 10.57
N SER A 100 8.94 7.32 11.04
CA SER A 100 9.10 6.89 12.43
C SER A 100 9.68 8.06 13.21
N GLY A 101 8.89 8.63 14.12
CA GLY A 101 9.36 9.59 15.12
C GLY A 101 9.04 11.06 14.81
N SER A 102 7.91 11.54 15.34
CA SER A 102 7.65 12.93 15.77
C SER A 102 7.93 14.13 14.84
N MET A 103 8.34 13.94 13.59
CA MET A 103 8.62 15.03 12.66
C MET A 103 8.07 14.69 11.27
N CYS A 104 6.76 14.83 11.12
CA CYS A 104 6.15 15.19 9.85
C CYS A 104 4.73 15.66 10.16
N TRP A 105 4.50 16.96 9.92
CA TRP A 105 3.28 17.72 10.19
C TRP A 105 3.13 18.09 11.67
N SER A 106 3.23 19.41 11.92
CA SER A 106 3.02 20.09 13.21
C SER A 106 1.79 19.62 13.97
#